data_AF-A0A6M4ISZ5-F1
#
_entry.id   AF-A0A6M4ISZ5-F1
#
_cell.length_a   1.000
_cell.length_b   1.000
_cell.length_c   1.000
_cell.angle_alpha   90.00
_cell.angle_beta   90.00
_cell.angle_gamma   90.00
#
_symmetry.space_group_name_H-M   'P 1'
#
loop_
_entity.id
_entity.type
_entity.pdbx_description
1 polymer ?
#
loop_
_entity_poly.entity_id
_entity_poly.type
_entity_poly.pdbx_seq_one_letter_code
_entity_poly.pdbx_strand_id
1 'polypeptide(L)'
;MPLTTDLLFESSPDCAKVLDLQGNLVSMNRNGQCLMEVDDLSQMCGLAWTTLWPGESRQQIESALEQARQGDLGQFTAFCPTSKGVPKFWDVCVSPIHGTDRQLQGFLAVSRDVTELQELLRAREQAVILADAQKLAMEQAVSGASLEQVLGTVVRAAEAHSQEAMLVSVLLAHDGHLRHGAAPSLPQAYSAAIDGMATGPNAGSCGTAAHFNQEVIVSDIATDPLWQDYKELALSHGLRS
;
A
#
# COMPACT_ATOMS: atom_id res chain seq x y z
N MET A 1 23.49 -42.12 1.50
CA MET A 1 24.02 -40.74 1.66
C MET A 1 22.85 -39.78 1.83
N PRO A 2 22.32 -39.57 3.05
CA PRO A 2 21.21 -38.65 3.31
C PRO A 2 21.64 -37.20 3.60
N LEU A 3 22.93 -36.97 3.87
CA LEU A 3 23.43 -35.71 4.45
C LEU A 3 23.28 -34.46 3.56
N THR A 4 23.18 -34.60 2.25
CA THR A 4 23.31 -33.45 1.34
C THR A 4 22.02 -32.62 1.22
N THR A 5 20.85 -33.25 1.25
CA THR A 5 19.55 -32.57 1.08
C THR A 5 19.11 -31.83 2.34
N ASP A 6 19.33 -32.41 3.53
CA ASP A 6 19.01 -31.75 4.80
C ASP A 6 19.88 -30.52 5.02
N LEU A 7 21.17 -30.60 4.66
CA LEU A 7 22.08 -29.45 4.73
C LEU A 7 21.67 -28.34 3.75
N LEU A 8 21.19 -28.67 2.55
CA LEU A 8 20.70 -27.66 1.59
C LEU A 8 19.41 -26.99 2.07
N PHE A 9 18.51 -27.75 2.69
CA PHE A 9 17.28 -27.22 3.29
C PHE A 9 17.59 -26.24 4.44
N GLU A 10 18.47 -26.63 5.36
CA GLU A 10 18.84 -25.81 6.52
C GLU A 10 19.77 -24.63 6.18
N SER A 11 20.59 -24.73 5.12
CA SER A 11 21.48 -23.63 4.70
C SER A 11 20.82 -22.60 3.79
N SER A 12 19.58 -22.83 3.35
CA SER A 12 18.85 -21.87 2.51
C SER A 12 18.63 -20.54 3.25
N PRO A 13 18.97 -19.39 2.62
CA PRO A 13 18.69 -18.07 3.17
C PRO A 13 17.21 -17.67 3.06
N ASP A 14 16.42 -18.47 2.33
CA ASP A 14 14.99 -18.28 2.18
C ASP A 14 14.21 -19.14 3.20
N CYS A 15 12.93 -18.83 3.38
CA CYS A 15 12.04 -19.56 4.27
C CYS A 15 11.51 -20.82 3.55
N ALA A 16 12.13 -21.97 3.79
CA ALA A 16 11.82 -23.24 3.12
C ALA A 16 10.91 -24.12 3.99
N LYS A 17 9.91 -24.74 3.38
CA LYS A 17 8.93 -25.62 4.02
C LYS A 17 8.75 -26.91 3.24
N VAL A 18 8.61 -28.03 3.94
CA VAL A 18 8.15 -29.29 3.36
C VAL A 18 6.67 -29.44 3.64
N LEU A 19 5.90 -29.79 2.61
CA LEU A 19 4.48 -30.06 2.69
C LEU A 19 4.19 -31.52 2.32
N ASP A 20 3.17 -32.10 2.94
CA ASP A 20 2.69 -33.44 2.58
C ASP A 20 1.88 -33.44 1.26
N LEU A 21 1.41 -34.62 0.84
CA LEU A 21 0.60 -34.76 -0.38
C LEU A 21 -0.75 -34.03 -0.31
N GLN A 22 -1.25 -33.73 0.88
CA GLN A 22 -2.46 -32.95 1.11
C GLN A 22 -2.18 -31.44 1.14
N GLY A 23 -0.91 -31.03 1.13
CA GLY A 23 -0.49 -29.63 1.22
C GLY A 23 -0.45 -29.11 2.66
N ASN A 24 -0.38 -30.00 3.66
CA ASN A 24 -0.20 -29.59 5.06
C ASN A 24 1.28 -29.39 5.36
N LEU A 25 1.57 -28.45 6.27
CA LEU A 25 2.94 -28.16 6.69
C LEU A 25 3.53 -29.33 7.48
N VAL A 26 4.65 -29.87 7.02
CA VAL A 26 5.40 -30.93 7.71
C VAL A 26 6.58 -30.36 8.47
N SER A 27 7.38 -29.51 7.82
CA SER A 27 8.56 -28.91 8.44
C SER A 27 8.88 -27.53 7.84
N MET A 28 9.69 -26.77 8.56
CA MET A 28 10.23 -25.47 8.13
C MET A 28 11.68 -25.35 8.61
N ASN A 29 12.57 -24.89 7.73
CA ASN A 29 13.98 -24.72 8.07
C ASN A 29 14.17 -23.67 9.17
N ARG A 30 15.31 -23.71 9.86
CA ARG A 30 15.58 -22.78 10.98
C ARG A 30 15.50 -21.32 10.57
N ASN A 31 16.08 -20.99 9.42
CA ASN A 31 16.05 -19.63 8.90
C ASN A 31 14.62 -19.17 8.61
N GLY A 32 13.78 -20.05 8.08
CA GLY A 32 12.37 -19.76 7.86
C GLY A 32 11.59 -19.47 9.13
N GLN A 33 11.85 -20.20 10.21
CA GLN A 33 11.25 -19.92 11.53
C GLN A 33 11.67 -18.55 12.05
N CYS A 34 12.94 -18.17 11.89
CA CYS A 34 13.42 -16.82 12.24
C CYS A 34 12.74 -15.73 11.40
N LEU A 35 12.69 -15.87 10.08
CA LEU A 35 12.11 -14.88 9.16
C LEU A 35 10.60 -14.68 9.38
N MET A 36 9.89 -15.75 9.76
CA MET A 36 8.46 -15.74 10.06
C MET A 36 8.14 -15.47 11.54
N GLU A 37 9.18 -15.23 12.36
CA GLU A 37 9.08 -15.01 13.81
C GLU A 37 8.27 -16.11 14.55
N VAL A 38 8.46 -17.36 14.12
CA VAL A 38 7.80 -18.55 14.68
C VAL A 38 8.56 -18.98 15.92
N ASP A 39 7.92 -18.86 17.09
CA ASP A 39 8.52 -19.31 18.36
C ASP A 39 8.36 -20.83 18.56
N ASP A 40 7.28 -21.42 18.06
CA ASP A 40 6.98 -22.86 18.17
C ASP A 40 6.34 -23.41 16.88
N LEU A 41 7.17 -24.03 16.03
CA LEU A 41 6.72 -24.62 14.77
C LEU A 41 5.71 -25.76 14.96
N SER A 42 5.73 -26.46 16.11
CA SER A 42 4.87 -27.63 16.34
C SER A 42 3.39 -27.29 16.32
N GLN A 43 3.03 -26.04 16.62
CA GLN A 43 1.66 -25.52 16.56
C GLN A 43 1.15 -25.33 15.12
N MET A 44 2.06 -25.29 14.15
CA MET A 44 1.76 -25.05 12.74
C MET A 44 1.84 -26.34 11.91
N CYS A 45 2.65 -27.32 12.33
CA CYS A 45 2.76 -28.62 11.67
C CYS A 45 1.39 -29.33 11.63
N GLY A 46 1.05 -29.89 10.47
CA GLY A 46 -0.23 -30.56 10.20
C GLY A 46 -1.35 -29.62 9.77
N LEU A 47 -1.19 -28.30 9.88
CA LEU A 47 -2.16 -27.34 9.33
C LEU A 47 -2.04 -27.29 7.81
N ALA A 48 -3.18 -27.14 7.14
CA ALA A 48 -3.23 -26.87 5.70
C ALA A 48 -2.48 -25.58 5.39
N TRP A 49 -1.46 -25.65 4.53
CA TRP A 49 -0.58 -24.50 4.30
C TRP A 49 -1.35 -23.27 3.80
N THR A 50 -2.42 -23.47 3.03
CA THR A 50 -3.31 -22.41 2.51
C THR A 50 -4.07 -21.63 3.59
N THR A 51 -4.21 -22.16 4.81
CA THR A 51 -4.87 -21.47 5.93
C THR A 51 -3.91 -20.58 6.72
N LEU A 52 -2.60 -20.74 6.52
CA LEU A 52 -1.57 -19.92 7.15
C LEU A 52 -1.36 -18.57 6.44
N TRP A 53 -2.06 -18.34 5.33
CA TRP A 53 -2.01 -17.11 4.54
C TRP A 53 -3.30 -16.29 4.72
N PRO A 54 -3.24 -14.96 4.52
CA PRO A 54 -4.44 -14.14 4.40
C PRO A 54 -5.39 -14.68 3.32
N GLY A 55 -6.70 -14.56 3.56
CA GLY A 55 -7.73 -15.16 2.69
C GLY A 55 -7.71 -14.67 1.24
N GLU A 56 -7.23 -13.45 0.99
CA GLU A 56 -7.13 -12.84 -0.33
C GLU A 56 -6.16 -13.58 -1.27
N SER A 57 -5.13 -14.23 -0.71
CA SER A 57 -4.12 -14.94 -1.50
C SER A 57 -4.44 -16.42 -1.73
N ARG A 58 -5.54 -16.93 -1.16
CA ARG A 58 -5.87 -18.37 -1.14
C ARG A 58 -5.90 -18.99 -2.53
N GLN A 59 -6.54 -18.33 -3.49
CA GLN A 59 -6.67 -18.84 -4.86
C GLN A 59 -5.31 -19.01 -5.55
N GLN A 60 -4.37 -18.08 -5.34
CA GLN A 60 -3.03 -18.13 -5.95
C GLN A 60 -2.22 -19.29 -5.36
N ILE A 61 -2.31 -19.50 -4.04
CA ILE A 61 -1.60 -20.58 -3.34
C ILE A 61 -2.13 -21.94 -3.76
N GLU A 62 -3.47 -22.09 -3.83
CA GLU A 62 -4.13 -23.31 -4.31
C GLU A 62 -3.72 -23.63 -5.76
N SER A 63 -3.68 -22.63 -6.63
CA SER A 63 -3.22 -22.79 -8.01
C SER A 63 -1.76 -23.24 -8.07
N ALA A 64 -0.86 -22.67 -7.26
CA ALA A 64 0.54 -23.05 -7.24
C ALA A 64 0.77 -24.47 -6.71
N LEU A 65 0.02 -24.88 -5.68
CA LEU A 65 0.04 -26.26 -5.19
C LEU A 65 -0.45 -27.25 -6.25
N GLU A 66 -1.50 -26.89 -6.99
CA GLU A 66 -2.04 -27.76 -8.04
C GLU A 66 -1.08 -27.90 -9.23
N GLN A 67 -0.41 -26.82 -9.65
CA GLN A 67 0.67 -26.89 -10.64
C GLN A 67 1.80 -27.82 -10.16
N ALA A 68 2.22 -27.68 -8.91
CA ALA A 68 3.22 -28.57 -8.32
C ALA A 68 2.77 -30.02 -8.28
N ARG A 69 1.48 -30.28 -8.01
CA ARG A 69 0.89 -31.63 -8.01
C ARG A 69 0.91 -32.27 -9.39
N GLN A 70 0.78 -31.47 -10.45
CA GLN A 70 0.86 -31.91 -11.84
C GLN A 70 2.31 -32.13 -12.32
N GLY A 71 3.31 -31.80 -11.49
CA GLY A 71 4.72 -31.98 -11.77
C GLY A 71 5.46 -30.71 -12.20
N ASP A 72 4.75 -29.59 -12.35
CA ASP A 72 5.29 -28.30 -12.76
C ASP A 72 5.79 -27.47 -11.57
N LEU A 73 6.38 -26.31 -11.84
CA LEU A 73 6.74 -25.33 -10.82
C LEU A 73 5.56 -24.38 -10.59
N GLY A 74 4.99 -24.39 -9.38
CA GLY A 74 4.03 -23.38 -8.95
C GLY A 74 4.73 -22.12 -8.47
N GLN A 75 4.25 -20.94 -8.84
CA GLN A 75 4.79 -19.66 -8.34
C GLN A 75 3.69 -18.63 -8.07
N PHE A 76 3.87 -17.85 -7.01
CA PHE A 76 3.04 -16.68 -6.73
C PHE A 76 3.79 -15.65 -5.87
N THR A 77 3.32 -14.41 -5.90
CA THR A 77 3.76 -13.36 -4.97
C THR A 77 2.56 -12.89 -4.15
N ALA A 78 2.68 -12.89 -2.83
CA ALA A 78 1.57 -12.58 -1.94
C ALA A 78 2.01 -11.91 -0.63
N PHE A 79 1.10 -11.16 -0.02
CA PHE A 79 1.26 -10.61 1.32
C PHE A 79 1.01 -11.70 2.37
N CYS A 80 1.90 -11.82 3.34
CA CYS A 80 1.67 -12.63 4.53
C CYS A 80 2.45 -12.04 5.70
N PRO A 81 1.79 -11.58 6.77
CA PRO A 81 2.49 -11.11 7.94
C PRO A 81 3.20 -12.28 8.65
N THR A 82 4.25 -11.95 9.40
CA THR A 82 4.90 -12.93 10.30
C THR A 82 3.93 -13.36 11.42
N SER A 83 4.32 -14.37 12.20
CA SER A 83 3.54 -14.83 13.36
C SER A 83 3.33 -13.75 14.42
N LYS A 84 4.18 -12.71 14.44
CA LYS A 84 4.07 -11.55 15.34
C LYS A 84 3.42 -10.33 14.68
N GLY A 85 2.96 -10.46 13.44
CA GLY A 85 2.21 -9.42 12.72
C GLY A 85 3.07 -8.47 11.90
N VAL A 86 4.38 -8.71 11.75
CA VAL A 86 5.24 -7.86 10.91
C VAL A 86 4.85 -8.06 9.45
N PRO A 87 4.48 -6.98 8.71
CA PRO A 87 4.04 -7.10 7.34
C PRO A 87 5.19 -7.52 6.43
N LYS A 88 4.96 -8.54 5.58
CA LYS A 88 5.92 -9.01 4.59
C LYS A 88 5.26 -9.38 3.26
N PHE A 89 6.01 -9.20 2.18
CA PHE A 89 5.68 -9.73 0.86
C PHE A 89 6.60 -10.88 0.51
N TRP A 90 6.02 -11.96 0.01
CA TRP A 90 6.72 -13.20 -0.28
C TRP A 90 6.60 -13.54 -1.75
N ASP A 91 7.73 -13.78 -2.40
CA ASP A 91 7.79 -14.51 -3.67
C ASP A 91 7.99 -15.99 -3.34
N VAL A 92 7.06 -16.84 -3.76
CA VAL A 92 6.99 -18.24 -3.35
C VAL A 92 7.00 -19.15 -4.56
N CYS A 93 7.94 -20.09 -4.53
CA CYS A 93 8.00 -21.20 -5.46
C CYS A 93 7.61 -22.49 -4.74
N VAL A 94 6.75 -23.29 -5.36
CA VAL A 94 6.31 -24.60 -4.88
C VAL A 94 6.73 -25.64 -5.91
N SER A 95 7.59 -26.57 -5.52
CA SER A 95 8.07 -27.63 -6.39
C SER A 95 7.73 -29.02 -5.83
N PRO A 96 7.47 -30.01 -6.70
CA PRO A 96 7.21 -31.38 -6.26
C PRO A 96 8.48 -32.06 -5.75
N ILE A 97 8.37 -32.76 -4.63
CA ILE A 97 9.41 -33.65 -4.11
C ILE A 97 9.08 -35.07 -4.57
N HIS A 98 9.99 -35.67 -5.34
CA HIS A 98 9.83 -37.04 -5.83
C HIS A 98 10.75 -38.01 -5.06
N GLY A 99 10.24 -39.20 -4.79
CA GLY A 99 11.02 -40.31 -4.26
C GLY A 99 11.98 -40.92 -5.29
N THR A 100 12.81 -41.86 -4.85
CA THR A 100 13.68 -42.64 -5.73
C THR A 100 12.90 -43.50 -6.76
N ASP A 101 11.63 -43.77 -6.48
CA ASP A 101 10.65 -44.44 -7.33
C ASP A 101 9.95 -43.50 -8.33
N ARG A 102 10.33 -42.22 -8.37
CA ARG A 102 9.68 -41.14 -9.15
C ARG A 102 8.22 -40.89 -8.78
N GLN A 103 7.75 -41.39 -7.65
CA GLN A 103 6.43 -41.03 -7.13
C GLN A 103 6.51 -39.70 -6.37
N LEU A 104 5.46 -38.91 -6.48
CA LEU A 104 5.32 -37.69 -5.68
C LEU A 104 5.24 -38.06 -4.20
N GLN A 105 6.07 -37.44 -3.36
CA GLN A 105 6.11 -37.66 -1.91
C GLN A 105 5.65 -36.43 -1.10
N GLY A 106 5.63 -35.26 -1.73
CA GLY A 106 5.23 -34.01 -1.09
C GLY A 106 5.67 -32.81 -1.92
N PHE A 107 5.76 -31.65 -1.28
CA PHE A 107 6.14 -30.40 -1.94
C PHE A 107 7.20 -29.64 -1.13
N LEU A 108 8.09 -28.95 -1.84
CA LEU A 108 9.01 -27.98 -1.26
C LEU A 108 8.49 -26.59 -1.61
N ALA A 109 8.09 -25.83 -0.59
CA ALA A 109 7.75 -24.43 -0.75
C ALA A 109 8.92 -23.57 -0.27
N VAL A 110 9.50 -22.78 -1.16
CA VAL A 110 10.57 -21.81 -0.83
C VAL A 110 9.99 -20.42 -0.95
N SER A 111 10.00 -19.66 0.14
CA SER A 111 9.48 -18.29 0.19
C SER A 111 10.61 -17.31 0.43
N ARG A 112 10.83 -16.41 -0.52
CA ARG A 112 11.77 -15.30 -0.43
C ARG A 112 11.06 -14.05 0.04
N ASP A 113 11.65 -13.35 1.00
CA ASP A 113 11.21 -12.02 1.40
C ASP A 113 11.54 -11.02 0.28
N VAL A 114 10.52 -10.41 -0.29
CA VAL A 114 10.64 -9.37 -1.34
C VAL A 114 10.04 -8.05 -0.85
N THR A 115 9.92 -7.86 0.46
CA THR A 115 9.32 -6.65 1.06
C THR A 115 10.06 -5.39 0.64
N GLU A 116 11.39 -5.35 0.80
CA GLU A 116 12.22 -4.21 0.40
C GLU A 116 12.10 -3.93 -1.11
N LEU A 117 12.09 -4.96 -1.94
CA LEU A 117 11.91 -4.82 -3.38
C LEU A 117 10.53 -4.24 -3.72
N GLN A 118 9.48 -4.72 -3.08
CA GLN A 118 8.11 -4.21 -3.27
C GLN A 118 7.99 -2.76 -2.83
N GLU A 119 8.59 -2.38 -1.70
CA GLU A 119 8.62 -0.99 -1.22
C GLU A 119 9.37 -0.08 -2.20
N LEU A 120 10.52 -0.50 -2.71
CA LEU A 120 11.28 0.24 -3.71
C LEU A 120 10.52 0.40 -5.03
N LEU A 121 9.84 -0.66 -5.50
CA LEU A 121 9.03 -0.60 -6.72
C LEU A 121 7.85 0.36 -6.56
N ARG A 122 7.15 0.31 -5.41
CA ARG A 122 6.06 1.24 -5.10
C ARG A 122 6.54 2.68 -5.02
N ALA A 123 7.65 2.92 -4.32
CA ALA A 123 8.24 4.27 -4.23
C ALA A 123 8.64 4.80 -5.62
N ARG A 124 9.20 3.94 -6.46
CA ARG A 124 9.54 4.30 -7.85
C ARG A 124 8.30 4.61 -8.69
N GLU A 125 7.27 3.78 -8.62
CA GLU A 125 6.01 3.99 -9.34
C GLU A 125 5.38 5.33 -8.95
N GLN A 126 5.33 5.62 -7.64
CA GLN A 126 4.86 6.90 -7.13
C GLN A 126 5.70 8.09 -7.62
N ALA A 127 7.02 7.96 -7.65
CA ALA A 127 7.91 9.00 -8.16
C ALA A 127 7.70 9.27 -9.66
N VAL A 128 7.43 8.23 -10.46
CA VAL A 128 7.11 8.37 -11.89
C VAL A 128 5.79 9.11 -12.07
N ILE A 129 4.74 8.73 -11.33
CA ILE A 129 3.43 9.41 -11.38
C ILE A 129 3.57 10.89 -11.05
N LEU A 130 4.33 11.22 -10.00
CA LEU A 130 4.56 12.61 -9.61
C LEU A 130 5.33 13.39 -10.69
N ALA A 131 6.39 12.79 -11.24
CA ALA A 131 7.19 13.41 -12.30
C ALA A 131 6.37 13.67 -13.57
N ASP A 132 5.52 12.71 -13.96
CA ASP A 132 4.63 12.85 -15.13
C ASP A 132 3.59 13.95 -14.92
N ALA A 133 3.02 14.06 -13.72
CA ALA A 133 2.10 15.14 -13.37
C ALA A 133 2.78 16.52 -13.40
N GLN A 134 3.99 16.63 -12.86
CA GLN A 134 4.76 17.87 -12.90
C GLN A 134 5.09 18.28 -14.34
N LYS A 135 5.53 17.32 -15.16
CA LYS A 135 5.81 17.55 -16.58
C LYS A 135 4.55 18.04 -17.32
N LEU A 136 3.41 17.39 -17.11
CA LEU A 136 2.15 17.77 -17.74
C LEU A 136 1.72 19.19 -17.33
N ALA A 137 1.83 19.54 -16.04
CA ALA A 137 1.53 20.88 -15.55
C ALA A 137 2.45 21.95 -16.19
N MET A 138 3.75 21.65 -16.34
CA MET A 138 4.69 22.54 -17.02
C MET A 138 4.37 22.69 -18.51
N GLU A 139 4.08 21.60 -19.21
CA GLU A 139 3.70 21.62 -20.62
C GLU A 139 2.41 22.45 -20.85
N GLN A 140 1.42 22.30 -19.96
CA GLN A 140 0.20 23.11 -19.97
C GLN A 140 0.51 24.60 -19.79
N ALA A 141 1.35 24.96 -18.81
CA ALA A 141 1.72 26.35 -18.56
C ALA A 141 2.44 26.97 -19.76
N VAL A 142 3.37 26.25 -20.38
CA VAL A 142 4.11 26.71 -21.58
C VAL A 142 3.19 26.82 -22.80
N SER A 143 2.19 25.95 -22.90
CA SER A 143 1.22 25.93 -24.01
C SER A 143 0.10 26.97 -23.86
N GLY A 144 0.12 27.81 -22.84
CA GLY A 144 -0.87 28.85 -22.60
C GLY A 144 -2.20 28.35 -22.02
N ALA A 145 -2.20 27.18 -21.36
CA ALA A 145 -3.35 26.73 -20.58
C ALA A 145 -3.67 27.72 -19.45
N SER A 146 -4.92 27.73 -18.98
CA SER A 146 -5.30 28.57 -17.85
C SER A 146 -4.61 28.10 -16.55
N LEU A 147 -4.40 29.02 -15.62
CA LEU A 147 -3.84 28.68 -14.30
C LEU A 147 -4.67 27.60 -13.59
N GLU A 148 -6.00 27.67 -13.70
CA GLU A 148 -6.93 26.66 -13.17
C GLU A 148 -6.66 25.26 -13.75
N GLN A 149 -6.41 25.15 -15.05
CA GLN A 149 -6.09 23.86 -15.70
C GLN A 149 -4.78 23.27 -15.17
N VAL A 150 -3.74 24.11 -15.05
CA VAL A 150 -2.43 23.72 -14.52
C VAL A 150 -2.55 23.28 -13.06
N LEU A 151 -3.20 24.08 -12.22
CA LEU A 151 -3.41 23.76 -10.80
C LEU A 151 -4.28 22.52 -10.64
N GLY A 152 -5.29 22.32 -11.49
CA GLY A 152 -6.13 21.12 -11.48
C GLY A 152 -5.35 19.83 -11.75
N THR A 153 -4.31 19.89 -12.60
CA THR A 153 -3.39 18.76 -12.81
C THR A 153 -2.60 18.46 -11.55
N VAL A 154 -2.06 19.49 -10.87
CA VAL A 154 -1.32 19.33 -9.61
C VAL A 154 -2.20 18.76 -8.52
N VAL A 155 -3.44 19.25 -8.39
CA VAL A 155 -4.39 18.78 -7.38
C VAL A 155 -4.69 17.29 -7.56
N ARG A 156 -5.06 16.85 -8.77
CA ARG A 156 -5.34 15.42 -9.02
C ARG A 156 -4.13 14.53 -8.74
N ALA A 157 -2.93 15.01 -9.05
CA ALA A 157 -1.71 14.26 -8.78
C ALA A 157 -1.46 14.10 -7.27
N ALA A 158 -1.73 15.15 -6.48
CA ALA A 158 -1.63 15.10 -5.03
C ALA A 158 -2.67 14.12 -4.43
N GLU A 159 -3.92 14.17 -4.90
CA GLU A 159 -4.99 13.25 -4.48
C GLU A 159 -4.63 11.78 -4.78
N ALA A 160 -4.10 11.52 -5.98
CA ALA A 160 -3.70 10.17 -6.39
C ALA A 160 -2.47 9.61 -5.62
N HIS A 161 -1.69 10.47 -4.96
CA HIS A 161 -0.52 10.04 -4.19
C HIS A 161 -0.87 9.60 -2.77
N SER A 162 -2.03 10.02 -2.25
CA SER A 162 -2.47 9.66 -0.92
C SER A 162 -2.91 8.20 -0.85
N GLN A 163 -2.47 7.48 0.20
CA GLN A 163 -2.95 6.11 0.49
C GLN A 163 -4.39 6.11 1.02
N GLU A 164 -4.84 7.23 1.57
CA GLU A 164 -6.19 7.46 2.05
C GLU A 164 -6.97 8.35 1.10
N ALA A 165 -8.30 8.37 1.19
CA ALA A 165 -9.15 9.23 0.39
C ALA A 165 -8.92 10.71 0.78
N MET A 166 -7.94 11.34 0.14
CA MET A 166 -7.59 12.75 0.33
C MET A 166 -8.29 13.60 -0.71
N LEU A 167 -8.87 14.71 -0.27
CA LEU A 167 -9.37 15.77 -1.13
C LEU A 167 -8.41 16.96 -1.05
N VAL A 168 -8.05 17.51 -2.20
CA VAL A 168 -7.08 18.61 -2.28
C VAL A 168 -7.69 19.81 -2.99
N SER A 169 -7.38 21.01 -2.50
CA SER A 169 -7.77 22.27 -3.12
C SER A 169 -6.64 23.29 -3.05
N VAL A 170 -6.47 24.07 -4.12
CA VAL A 170 -5.60 25.23 -4.16
C VAL A 170 -6.46 26.49 -4.18
N LEU A 171 -6.21 27.40 -3.23
CA LEU A 171 -6.80 28.73 -3.17
C LEU A 171 -5.69 29.77 -3.37
N LEU A 172 -6.01 30.85 -4.10
CA LEU A 172 -5.08 31.94 -4.42
C LEU A 172 -5.35 33.11 -3.50
N ALA A 173 -4.37 33.51 -2.69
CA ALA A 173 -4.48 34.67 -1.83
C ALA A 173 -4.25 35.96 -2.62
N HIS A 174 -5.21 36.89 -2.57
CA HIS A 174 -5.13 38.21 -3.20
C HIS A 174 -5.91 39.24 -2.38
N ASP A 175 -5.27 40.37 -2.05
CA ASP A 175 -5.87 41.49 -1.30
C ASP A 175 -6.62 41.07 -0.03
N GLY A 176 -6.02 40.19 0.77
CA GLY A 176 -6.62 39.69 2.01
C GLY A 176 -7.81 38.75 1.81
N HIS A 177 -8.01 38.23 0.60
CA HIS A 177 -9.06 37.26 0.28
C HIS A 177 -8.48 36.02 -0.39
N LEU A 178 -9.18 34.89 -0.26
CA LEU A 178 -8.87 33.64 -0.94
C LEU A 178 -9.78 33.48 -2.15
N ARG A 179 -9.20 33.24 -3.31
CA ARG A 179 -9.91 32.96 -4.56
C ARG A 179 -9.75 31.51 -4.96
N HIS A 180 -10.76 30.95 -5.61
CA HIS A 180 -10.67 29.60 -6.13
C HIS A 180 -9.53 29.47 -7.17
N GLY A 181 -8.61 28.53 -6.92
CA GLY A 181 -7.55 28.18 -7.86
C GLY A 181 -7.85 26.88 -8.59
N ALA A 182 -7.97 25.77 -7.86
CA ALA A 182 -8.44 24.49 -8.36
C ALA A 182 -8.90 23.57 -7.23
N ALA A 183 -10.03 22.87 -7.39
CA ALA A 183 -10.48 21.83 -6.46
C ALA A 183 -11.38 20.80 -7.18
N PRO A 184 -10.85 20.01 -8.14
CA PRO A 184 -11.63 19.12 -9.01
C PRO A 184 -12.46 18.06 -8.28
N SER A 185 -12.03 17.60 -7.10
CA SER A 185 -12.72 16.55 -6.36
C SER A 185 -13.54 17.08 -5.18
N LEU A 186 -13.44 18.38 -4.86
CA LEU A 186 -14.28 19.01 -3.83
C LEU A 186 -15.69 19.29 -4.38
N PRO A 187 -16.73 19.23 -3.53
CA PRO A 187 -18.08 19.63 -3.92
C PRO A 187 -18.10 21.06 -4.48
N GLN A 188 -18.60 21.23 -5.70
CA GLN A 188 -18.63 22.54 -6.38
C GLN A 188 -19.35 23.61 -5.55
N ALA A 189 -20.45 23.24 -4.87
CA ALA A 189 -21.20 24.13 -4.00
C ALA A 189 -20.37 24.64 -2.81
N TYR A 190 -19.51 23.78 -2.24
CA TYR A 190 -18.58 24.17 -1.18
C TYR A 190 -17.51 25.13 -1.73
N SER A 191 -16.87 24.75 -2.86
CA SER A 191 -15.85 25.58 -3.53
C SER A 191 -16.37 26.97 -3.87
N ALA A 192 -17.62 27.08 -4.33
CA ALA A 192 -18.26 28.36 -4.62
C ALA A 192 -18.59 29.17 -3.36
N ALA A 193 -18.99 28.51 -2.27
CA ALA A 193 -19.31 29.17 -1.01
C ALA A 193 -18.10 29.80 -0.31
N ILE A 194 -16.91 29.22 -0.51
CA ILE A 194 -15.66 29.73 0.09
C ILE A 194 -14.87 30.67 -0.83
N ASP A 195 -15.28 30.83 -2.10
CA ASP A 195 -14.60 31.73 -3.04
C ASP A 195 -14.81 33.19 -2.64
N GLY A 196 -13.71 33.90 -2.40
CA GLY A 196 -13.71 35.27 -1.90
C GLY A 196 -13.77 35.39 -0.38
N MET A 197 -13.55 34.31 0.38
CA MET A 197 -13.41 34.41 1.85
C MET A 197 -12.24 35.32 2.25
N ALA A 198 -12.43 36.16 3.27
CA ALA A 198 -11.35 36.95 3.84
C ALA A 198 -10.35 36.06 4.59
N THR A 199 -9.06 36.40 4.51
CA THR A 199 -8.03 35.81 5.38
C THR A 199 -8.09 36.46 6.76
N GLY A 200 -7.73 35.71 7.79
CA GLY A 200 -7.79 36.18 9.16
C GLY A 200 -7.29 35.14 10.14
N PRO A 201 -7.10 35.51 11.42
CA PRO A 201 -6.55 34.60 12.43
C PRO A 201 -7.43 33.36 12.69
N ASN A 202 -8.74 33.43 12.44
CA ASN A 202 -9.71 32.34 12.61
C ASN A 202 -10.52 32.07 11.32
N ALA A 203 -9.85 32.07 10.16
CA ALA A 203 -10.51 31.96 8.85
C ALA A 203 -10.45 30.53 8.27
N GLY A 204 -10.75 29.53 9.10
CA GLY A 204 -10.45 28.13 8.78
C GLY A 204 -8.95 27.88 8.59
N SER A 205 -8.56 26.67 8.21
CA SER A 205 -7.13 26.34 8.04
C SER A 205 -6.46 27.18 6.94
N CYS A 206 -7.07 27.27 5.75
CA CYS A 206 -6.48 27.96 4.59
C CYS A 206 -6.42 29.48 4.76
N GLY A 207 -7.46 30.10 5.34
CA GLY A 207 -7.49 31.55 5.58
C GLY A 207 -6.52 31.97 6.68
N THR A 208 -6.40 31.18 7.74
CA THR A 208 -5.41 31.40 8.81
C THR A 208 -3.98 31.19 8.33
N ALA A 209 -3.73 30.15 7.53
CA ALA A 209 -2.42 29.91 6.92
C ALA A 209 -1.99 31.09 6.03
N ALA A 210 -2.89 31.58 5.17
CA ALA A 210 -2.62 32.72 4.30
C ALA A 210 -2.42 34.04 5.08
N HIS A 211 -3.11 34.21 6.22
CA HIS A 211 -2.96 35.40 7.07
C HIS A 211 -1.59 35.48 7.76
N PHE A 212 -1.13 34.35 8.32
CA PHE A 212 0.13 34.29 9.07
C PHE A 212 1.34 33.86 8.23
N ASN A 213 1.12 33.45 6.98
CA ASN A 213 2.13 32.85 6.10
C ASN A 213 2.86 31.68 6.77
N GLN A 214 2.09 30.79 7.39
CA GLN A 214 2.60 29.61 8.09
C GLN A 214 1.71 28.40 7.82
N GLU A 215 2.28 27.21 8.00
CA GLU A 215 1.51 25.97 7.95
C GLU A 215 0.50 25.91 9.10
N VAL A 216 -0.73 25.50 8.78
CA VAL A 216 -1.81 25.31 9.75
C VAL A 216 -2.43 23.95 9.49
N ILE A 217 -2.33 23.06 10.48
CA ILE A 217 -2.89 21.71 10.43
C ILE A 217 -3.99 21.63 11.48
N VAL A 218 -5.18 21.21 11.05
CA VAL A 218 -6.32 20.95 11.93
C VAL A 218 -6.58 19.45 11.90
N SER A 219 -6.66 18.83 13.08
CA SER A 219 -6.93 17.40 13.20
C SER A 219 -8.42 17.07 13.10
N ASP A 220 -9.32 17.96 13.53
CA ASP A 220 -10.77 17.76 13.46
C ASP A 220 -11.52 19.07 13.17
N ILE A 221 -12.04 19.21 11.95
CA ILE A 221 -12.86 20.34 11.49
C ILE A 221 -14.06 20.61 12.41
N ALA A 222 -14.66 19.59 13.02
CA ALA A 222 -15.88 19.75 13.81
C ALA A 222 -15.65 20.45 15.15
N THR A 223 -14.44 20.31 15.72
CA THR A 223 -14.12 20.75 17.07
C THR A 223 -13.07 21.86 17.12
N ASP A 224 -12.27 22.04 16.07
CA ASP A 224 -11.20 23.03 16.07
C ASP A 224 -11.72 24.49 16.09
N PRO A 225 -11.18 25.36 16.96
CA PRO A 225 -11.58 26.76 17.06
C PRO A 225 -11.43 27.57 15.76
N LEU A 226 -10.46 27.24 14.90
CA LEU A 226 -10.26 27.94 13.63
C LEU A 226 -11.43 27.75 12.67
N TRP A 227 -12.20 26.68 12.86
CA TRP A 227 -13.35 26.33 12.03
C TRP A 227 -14.69 26.77 12.63
N GLN A 228 -14.71 27.53 13.73
CA GLN A 228 -15.95 27.95 14.40
C GLN A 228 -16.98 28.54 13.42
N ASP A 229 -16.54 29.41 12.51
CA ASP A 229 -17.40 30.12 11.56
C ASP A 229 -17.64 29.35 10.24
N TYR A 230 -16.94 28.24 10.01
CA TYR A 230 -16.91 27.52 8.73
C TYR A 230 -17.30 26.03 8.80
N LYS A 231 -17.29 25.44 10.00
CA LYS A 231 -17.50 24.00 10.21
C LYS A 231 -18.86 23.53 9.70
N GLU A 232 -19.93 24.31 9.90
CA GLU A 232 -21.27 23.91 9.46
C GLU A 232 -21.34 23.74 7.94
N LEU A 233 -20.73 24.66 7.21
CA LEU A 233 -20.61 24.61 5.75
C LEU A 233 -19.82 23.37 5.31
N ALA A 234 -18.63 23.14 5.88
CA ALA A 234 -17.80 21.98 5.54
C ALA A 234 -18.50 20.64 5.84
N LEU A 235 -19.09 20.51 7.04
CA LEU A 235 -19.76 19.31 7.49
C LEU A 235 -21.03 19.01 6.68
N SER A 236 -21.77 20.02 6.22
CA SER A 236 -22.93 19.83 5.33
C SER A 236 -22.55 19.21 3.98
N HIS A 237 -21.29 19.36 3.56
CA HIS A 237 -20.73 18.78 2.36
C HIS A 237 -19.95 17.48 2.61
N GLY A 238 -20.03 16.94 3.84
CA GLY A 238 -19.36 15.69 4.22
C GLY A 238 -17.86 15.82 4.43
N LEU A 239 -17.31 17.04 4.42
CA LEU A 239 -15.89 17.28 4.64
C LEU A 239 -15.57 17.14 6.13
N ARG A 240 -14.65 16.23 6.43
CA ARG A 240 -14.17 15.90 7.78
C ARG A 240 -12.68 15.61 7.71
N SER A 241 -11.96 15.92 8.78
CA SER A 241 -10.56 15.55 9.00
C SER A 241 -10.46 14.66 10.22
#